data_AF-A0A942FKZ3-F1
#
_entry.id   AF-A0A942FKZ3-F1
#
_cell.length_a   1.000
_cell.length_b   1.000
_cell.length_c   1.000
_cell.angle_alpha   90.00
_cell.angle_beta   90.00
_cell.angle_gamma   90.00
#
_symmetry.space_group_name_H-M   'P 1'
#
loop_
_entity.id
_entity.type
_entity.pdbx_description
1 polymer ?
#
loop_
_entity_poly.entity_id
_entity_poly.type
_entity_poly.pdbx_seq_one_letter_code
_entity_poly.pdbx_strand_id
1 'polypeptide(L)'
;MIPKPCNAYYYGGLPFKGTRRKGRLWLEGETVCFNVPEGKGGEMIDLEIPFSRMEKIFLTRDNYYGTDTTLFNLTFRDEDGKSFTLRFAPVTLIPRRRIALQKEWFGYLTVALRAI
;
A
#
# COMPACT_ATOMS: atom_id res chain seq x y z
N MET A 1 12.20 12.65 3.78
CA MET A 1 11.35 13.33 2.78
C MET A 1 10.02 12.61 2.74
N ILE A 2 8.90 13.34 2.89
CA ILE A 2 7.56 12.76 2.87
C ILE A 2 7.23 12.39 1.41
N PRO A 3 6.86 11.12 1.11
CA PRO A 3 6.56 10.69 -0.24
C PRO A 3 5.32 11.38 -0.78
N LYS A 4 5.36 11.74 -2.06
CA LYS A 4 4.21 12.37 -2.72
C LYS A 4 3.04 11.38 -2.85
N PRO A 5 1.79 11.86 -2.75
CA PRO A 5 0.61 11.08 -3.09
C PRO A 5 0.75 10.43 -4.46
N CYS A 6 0.37 9.17 -4.58
CA CYS A 6 0.46 8.43 -5.82
C CYS A 6 -0.75 7.54 -6.05
N ASN A 7 -0.88 7.01 -7.27
CA ASN A 7 -1.81 5.93 -7.51
C ASN A 7 -1.17 4.61 -7.06
N ALA A 8 -1.96 3.66 -6.59
CA ALA A 8 -1.48 2.33 -6.27
C ALA A 8 -2.50 1.28 -6.67
N TYR A 9 -2.02 0.13 -7.14
CA TYR A 9 -2.87 -1.05 -7.29
C TYR A 9 -2.88 -1.83 -5.98
N TYR A 10 -4.06 -2.08 -5.43
CA TYR A 10 -4.33 -3.02 -4.35
C TYR A 10 -4.46 -4.43 -4.92
N TYR A 11 -3.82 -5.40 -4.27
CA TYR A 11 -3.78 -6.81 -4.68
C TYR A 11 -4.38 -7.77 -3.64
N GLY A 12 -5.08 -7.25 -2.62
CA GLY A 12 -5.66 -8.07 -1.57
C GLY A 12 -4.98 -7.86 -0.21
N GLY A 13 -5.42 -8.64 0.78
CA GLY A 13 -4.96 -8.53 2.16
C GLY A 13 -6.04 -8.20 3.18
N LEU A 14 -7.23 -7.81 2.72
CA LEU A 14 -8.41 -7.69 3.55
C LEU A 14 -9.26 -8.96 3.38
N PRO A 15 -9.86 -9.47 4.46
CA PRO A 15 -10.59 -10.75 4.47
C PRO A 15 -11.79 -10.82 3.51
N PHE A 16 -12.24 -9.68 2.97
CA PHE A 16 -13.44 -9.59 2.14
C PHE A 16 -13.22 -9.03 0.72
N LYS A 17 -11.97 -8.67 0.34
CA LYS A 17 -11.72 -7.90 -0.90
C LYS A 17 -10.78 -8.63 -1.87
N GLY A 18 -11.37 -9.50 -2.70
CA GLY A 18 -10.66 -10.32 -3.68
C GLY A 18 -10.71 -9.77 -5.10
N THR A 19 -9.97 -8.69 -5.40
CA THR A 19 -9.66 -8.27 -6.79
C THR A 19 -8.58 -7.19 -6.86
N ARG A 20 -7.83 -7.13 -7.97
CA ARG A 20 -6.90 -6.03 -8.24
C ARG A 20 -7.67 -4.72 -8.45
N ARG A 21 -7.41 -3.72 -7.62
CA ARG A 21 -8.14 -2.44 -7.63
C ARG A 21 -7.18 -1.26 -7.67
N LYS A 22 -7.42 -0.27 -8.52
CA LYS A 22 -6.58 0.95 -8.57
C LYS A 22 -7.17 2.02 -7.66
N GLY A 23 -6.35 2.53 -6.73
CA GLY A 23 -6.71 3.59 -5.81
C GLY A 23 -5.64 4.66 -5.70
N ARG A 24 -5.83 5.56 -4.75
CA ARG A 24 -4.90 6.62 -4.37
C ARG A 24 -4.27 6.25 -3.02
N LEU A 25 -2.95 6.40 -2.91
CA LEU A 25 -2.14 6.20 -1.71
C LEU A 25 -1.51 7.54 -1.33
N TRP A 26 -1.66 7.96 -0.08
CA TRP A 26 -1.06 9.18 0.46
C TRP A 26 -0.77 9.05 1.96
N LEU A 27 -0.16 10.09 2.52
CA LEU A 27 0.08 10.21 3.95
C LEU A 27 -0.70 11.39 4.49
N GLU A 28 -1.25 11.21 5.68
CA GLU A 28 -1.89 12.25 6.47
C GLU A 28 -1.32 12.21 7.89
N GLY A 29 -0.39 13.13 8.18
CA GLY A 29 0.40 13.05 9.42
C GLY A 29 1.16 11.72 9.53
N GLU A 30 0.86 10.96 10.58
CA GLU A 30 1.43 9.62 10.85
C GLU A 30 0.51 8.48 10.41
N THR A 31 -0.35 8.74 9.43
CA THR A 31 -1.32 7.78 8.91
C THR A 31 -1.04 7.48 7.45
N VAL A 32 -0.99 6.19 7.08
CA VAL A 32 -1.05 5.73 5.69
C VAL A 32 -2.51 5.70 5.26
N CYS A 33 -2.85 6.49 4.25
CA CYS A 33 -4.20 6.55 3.71
C CYS A 33 -4.25 5.91 2.33
N PHE A 34 -5.24 5.04 2.11
CA PHE A 34 -5.48 4.41 0.83
C PHE A 34 -6.97 4.35 0.50
N ASN A 35 -7.34 4.97 -0.62
CA ASN A 35 -8.72 5.00 -1.08
C ASN A 35 -8.85 4.38 -2.47
N VAL A 36 -9.81 3.48 -2.62
CA VAL A 36 -10.32 3.00 -3.90
C VAL A 36 -11.79 3.39 -3.95
N PRO A 37 -12.21 4.23 -4.90
CA PRO A 37 -13.62 4.57 -5.04
C PRO A 37 -14.44 3.32 -5.39
N GLU A 38 -15.73 3.40 -5.06
CA GLU A 38 -16.69 2.40 -5.51
C GLU A 38 -16.74 2.37 -7.05
N GLY A 39 -16.86 1.17 -7.62
CA GLY A 39 -16.94 1.02 -9.07
C GLY A 39 -17.36 -0.39 -9.47
N LYS A 40 -17.41 -0.66 -10.78
CA LYS A 40 -17.86 -1.94 -11.37
C LYS A 40 -17.11 -3.20 -10.88
N GLY A 41 -16.01 -3.04 -10.13
CA GLY A 41 -15.19 -4.12 -9.58
C GLY A 41 -15.28 -4.29 -8.06
N GLY A 42 -16.36 -3.79 -7.42
CA GLY A 42 -16.70 -4.05 -6.02
C GLY A 42 -16.73 -2.81 -5.12
N GLU A 43 -16.91 -3.05 -3.82
CA GLU A 43 -17.11 -2.02 -2.79
C GLU A 43 -15.95 -1.03 -2.67
N MET A 44 -16.26 0.16 -2.15
CA MET A 44 -15.26 1.16 -1.76
C MET A 44 -14.22 0.56 -0.81
N ILE A 45 -12.96 0.96 -0.97
CA ILE A 45 -11.91 0.70 0.01
C ILE A 45 -11.49 2.05 0.55
N ASP A 46 -11.66 2.25 1.84
CA ASP A 46 -11.16 3.44 2.51
C ASP A 46 -10.39 3.00 3.74
N LEU A 47 -9.08 3.22 3.70
CA LEU A 47 -8.15 2.74 4.71
C LEU A 47 -7.37 3.90 5.26
N GLU A 48 -7.44 4.06 6.56
CA GLU A 48 -6.63 4.98 7.35
C GLU A 48 -5.89 4.15 8.38
N ILE A 49 -4.59 4.02 8.21
CA ILE A 49 -3.79 3.12 9.05
C ILE A 49 -2.68 3.90 9.74
N PRO A 50 -2.80 4.14 11.05
CA PRO A 50 -1.79 4.86 11.80
C PRO A 50 -0.51 4.03 11.85
N PHE A 51 0.64 4.69 11.84
CA PHE A 51 1.93 4.00 11.92
C PHE A 51 2.05 3.16 13.20
N SER A 52 1.41 3.58 14.30
CA SER A 52 1.38 2.84 15.57
C SER A 52 0.78 1.43 15.46
N ARG A 53 0.01 1.15 14.40
CA ARG A 53 -0.53 -0.18 14.10
C ARG A 53 0.28 -0.94 13.06
N MET A 54 1.34 -0.36 12.50
CA MET A 54 2.20 -1.03 11.53
C MET A 54 3.18 -1.98 12.23
N GLU A 55 3.26 -3.22 11.75
CA GLU A 55 4.14 -4.25 12.31
C GLU A 55 5.38 -4.49 11.45
N LYS A 56 5.19 -4.56 10.13
CA LYS A 56 6.28 -4.83 9.19
C LYS A 56 5.99 -4.28 7.80
N ILE A 57 7.06 -3.89 7.12
CA ILE A 57 7.08 -3.55 5.71
C ILE A 57 8.13 -4.39 4.99
N PHE A 58 7.76 -5.00 3.87
CA PHE A 58 8.70 -5.71 3.00
C PHE A 58 8.23 -5.72 1.55
N LEU A 59 9.19 -5.89 0.64
CA LEU A 59 8.93 -6.00 -0.79
C LEU A 59 8.89 -7.47 -1.18
N THR A 60 7.91 -7.86 -1.98
CA THR A 60 7.92 -9.14 -2.70
C THR A 60 7.94 -8.89 -4.20
N ARG A 61 8.52 -9.81 -4.95
CA ARG A 61 8.30 -9.90 -6.39
C ARG A 61 7.16 -10.87 -6.61
N ASP A 62 6.22 -10.49 -7.45
CA ASP A 62 5.10 -11.33 -7.85
C ASP A 62 4.91 -11.24 -9.36
N ASN A 63 4.44 -12.30 -9.98
CA ASN A 63 4.19 -12.35 -11.42
C ASN A 63 2.69 -12.22 -11.68
N TYR A 64 2.21 -10.97 -11.67
CA TYR A 64 0.81 -10.68 -11.92
C TYR A 64 0.58 -10.50 -13.42
N TYR A 65 -0.18 -11.42 -14.03
CA TYR A 65 -0.46 -11.46 -15.48
C TYR A 65 0.80 -11.43 -16.38
N GLY A 66 1.83 -12.19 -16.05
CA GLY A 66 3.05 -12.28 -16.88
C GLY A 66 3.99 -11.08 -16.74
N THR A 67 3.75 -10.19 -15.78
CA THR A 67 4.59 -9.01 -15.52
C THR A 67 5.22 -9.08 -14.13
N ASP A 68 6.55 -9.05 -14.07
CA ASP A 68 7.31 -8.89 -12.84
C ASP A 68 6.89 -7.59 -12.12
N THR A 69 6.14 -7.78 -11.04
CA THR A 69 5.54 -6.72 -10.25
C THR A 69 6.13 -6.74 -8.84
N THR A 70 6.79 -5.65 -8.45
CA THR A 70 7.20 -5.46 -7.06
C THR A 70 5.99 -5.01 -6.24
N LEU A 71 5.61 -5.81 -5.26
CA LEU A 71 4.55 -5.53 -4.30
C LEU A 71 5.12 -5.04 -2.97
N PHE A 72 4.45 -4.04 -2.42
CA PHE A 72 4.64 -3.52 -1.08
C PHE A 72 3.70 -4.27 -0.17
N ASN A 73 4.26 -4.98 0.80
CA ASN A 73 3.50 -5.70 1.80
C ASN A 73 3.62 -4.92 3.09
N LEU A 74 2.54 -4.24 3.47
CA LEU A 74 2.42 -3.60 4.77
C LEU A 74 1.56 -4.47 5.67
N THR A 75 2.14 -4.93 6.76
CA THR A 75 1.38 -5.67 7.77
C THR A 75 1.04 -4.74 8.91
N PHE A 76 -0.21 -4.85 9.33
CA PHE A 76 -0.78 -4.04 10.38
C PHE A 76 -1.54 -4.91 11.34
N ARG A 77 -1.75 -4.38 12.53
CA ARG A 77 -2.62 -4.95 13.54
C ARG A 77 -3.99 -4.27 13.47
N ASP A 78 -5.06 -5.06 13.40
CA ASP A 78 -6.43 -4.56 13.51
C ASP A 78 -6.82 -4.25 14.96
N GLU A 79 -8.08 -3.89 15.18
CA GLU A 79 -8.61 -3.54 16.50
C GLU A 79 -8.68 -4.73 17.46
N ASP A 80 -8.84 -5.94 16.92
CA ASP A 80 -8.85 -7.20 17.67
C ASP A 80 -7.42 -7.70 17.97
N GLY A 81 -6.39 -6.99 17.52
CA GLY A 81 -5.00 -7.40 17.67
C GLY A 81 -4.53 -8.40 16.60
N LYS A 82 -5.34 -8.69 15.58
CA LYS A 82 -5.00 -9.64 14.51
C LYS A 82 -4.19 -8.94 13.43
N SER A 83 -3.16 -9.62 12.95
CA SER A 83 -2.33 -9.13 11.87
C SER A 83 -2.99 -9.35 10.50
N PHE A 84 -2.99 -8.33 9.66
CA PHE A 84 -3.35 -8.44 8.25
C PHE A 84 -2.32 -7.73 7.37
N THR A 85 -2.11 -8.23 6.15
CA THR A 85 -1.09 -7.70 5.24
C THR A 85 -1.73 -7.13 3.99
N LEU A 86 -1.70 -5.80 3.85
CA LEU A 86 -2.09 -5.13 2.62
C LEU A 86 -0.97 -5.22 1.59
N ARG A 87 -1.36 -5.57 0.37
CA ARG A 87 -0.44 -5.68 -0.77
C ARG A 87 -0.78 -4.62 -1.79
N PHE A 88 0.18 -3.76 -2.11
CA PHE A 88 -0.01 -2.74 -3.14
C PHE A 88 1.21 -2.55 -4.04
N ALA A 89 0.99 -2.06 -5.26
CA ALA A 89 2.04 -1.60 -6.15
C ALA A 89 1.84 -0.11 -6.43
N PRO A 90 2.69 0.78 -5.86
CA PRO A 90 2.73 2.19 -6.23
C PRO A 90 2.98 2.33 -7.73
N VAL A 91 2.16 3.14 -8.38
CA VAL A 91 2.24 3.43 -9.81
C VAL A 91 2.26 4.92 -10.06
N THR A 92 3.03 5.28 -11.08
CA THR A 92 3.14 6.64 -11.60
C THR A 92 2.82 6.61 -13.08
N LEU A 93 2.37 7.74 -13.61
CA LEU A 93 2.08 7.90 -15.04
C LEU A 93 3.33 7.63 -15.90
N ILE A 94 4.53 7.90 -15.36
CA ILE A 94 5.79 7.78 -16.10
C ILE A 94 6.53 6.51 -15.64
N PRO A 95 6.57 5.41 -16.43
CA PRO A 95 7.12 4.12 -15.99
C PRO A 95 8.54 4.19 -15.43
N ARG A 96 9.42 5.00 -16.03
CA ARG A 96 10.81 5.19 -15.57
C ARG A 96 10.93 5.73 -14.15
N ARG A 97 9.90 6.43 -13.64
CA ARG A 97 9.86 6.97 -12.27
C ARG A 97 9.26 6.00 -11.25
N ARG A 98 8.71 4.86 -11.69
CA ARG A 98 8.07 3.88 -10.81
C ARG A 98 9.03 3.35 -9.73
N ILE A 99 10.25 3.00 -10.13
CA ILE A 99 11.25 2.46 -9.21
C ILE A 99 11.68 3.51 -8.17
N ALA A 100 11.87 4.76 -8.59
CA ALA A 100 12.21 5.85 -7.69
C ALA A 100 11.10 6.11 -6.67
N LEU A 101 9.84 6.18 -7.14
CA LEU A 101 8.67 6.33 -6.29
C LEU A 101 8.56 5.18 -5.27
N GLN A 102 8.74 3.94 -5.73
CA GLN A 102 8.73 2.78 -4.85
C GLN A 102 9.84 2.87 -3.78
N LYS A 103 11.08 3.20 -4.18
CA LYS A 103 12.19 3.38 -3.22
C LYS A 103 11.90 4.50 -2.21
N GLU A 104 11.32 5.61 -2.66
CA GLU A 104 10.94 6.73 -1.81
C GLU A 104 9.90 6.33 -0.76
N TRP A 105 8.81 5.70 -1.19
CA TRP A 105 7.77 5.18 -0.29
C TRP A 105 8.31 4.13 0.69
N PHE A 106 9.10 3.16 0.19
CA PHE A 106 9.64 2.09 1.03
C PHE A 106 10.62 2.66 2.08
N GLY A 107 11.52 3.55 1.65
CA GLY A 107 12.48 4.20 2.52
C GLY A 107 11.78 5.01 3.60
N TYR A 108 10.76 5.79 3.24
CA TYR A 108 10.00 6.58 4.21
C TYR A 108 9.28 5.71 5.24
N LEU A 109 8.53 4.70 4.78
CA LEU A 109 7.77 3.83 5.69
C LEU A 109 8.68 2.97 6.59
N THR A 110 9.85 2.56 6.10
CA THR A 110 10.85 1.86 6.93
C THR A 110 11.40 2.76 8.03
N VAL A 111 11.64 4.03 7.73
CA VAL A 111 12.07 5.01 8.75
C VAL A 111 10.95 5.28 9.75
N ALA A 112 9.72 5.48 9.26
CA ALA A 112 8.55 5.69 10.10
C ALA A 112 8.34 4.51 11.07
N LEU A 113 8.40 3.27 10.59
CA LEU A 113 8.25 2.07 11.42
C LEU A 113 9.33 1.95 12.51
N ARG A 114 10.56 2.43 12.25
CA ARG A 114 11.66 2.41 13.22
C ARG A 114 11.60 3.53 14.26
N ALA A 115 10.79 4.56 14.00
CA ALA A 115 10.66 5.72 14.87
C ALA A 115 9.55 5.56 15.93
N ILE A 116 8.89 4.40 15.94
CA ILE A 116 7.81 4.00 16.85
C ILE A 116 8.38 3.00 17.85
#